data_AF-A0A954XC01-F1
#
_entry.id   AF-A0A954XC01-F1
#
_cell.length_a   1.000
_cell.length_b   1.000
_cell.length_c   1.000
_cell.angle_alpha   90.00
_cell.angle_beta   90.00
_cell.angle_gamma   90.00
#
_symmetry.space_group_name_H-M   'P 1'
#
loop_
_entity.id
_entity.type
_entity.pdbx_description
1 polymer ?
#
loop_
_entity_poly.entity_id
_entity_poly.type
_entity_poly.pdbx_seq_one_letter_code
_entity_poly.pdbx_strand_id
1 'polypeptide(L)'
;MCDFKSWPGGKRKGKGSPRDWQLVLERYGFQNDAEALAYDKNPVDNLAPLAKAGVPLLHVYGDADSVVPWDENTGLLADRYRQLGGTIQLIAKPGVEHHPHGLDDPSPIVEFIARHASG
;
A
#
# COMPACT_ATOMS: atom_id res chain seq x y z
N MET A 1 -3.46 2.10 -0.91
CA MET A 1 -2.76 2.75 0.23
C MET A 1 -2.32 1.67 1.19
N CYS A 2 -1.11 1.80 1.76
CA CYS A 2 -0.52 0.85 2.71
C CYS A 2 0.02 1.51 3.99
N ASP A 3 -0.03 2.84 4.08
CA ASP A 3 0.31 3.59 5.28
C ASP A 3 -0.64 4.79 5.42
N PHE A 4 -1.43 4.81 6.48
CA PHE A 4 -2.38 5.90 6.70
C PHE A 4 -1.73 7.25 6.96
N LYS A 5 -0.43 7.27 7.33
CA LYS A 5 0.34 8.51 7.54
C LYS A 5 0.61 9.23 6.22
N SER A 6 0.71 8.47 5.11
CA SER A 6 0.79 9.01 3.75
C SER A 6 -0.58 9.52 3.29
N TRP A 7 -1.56 8.63 3.15
CA TRP A 7 -2.95 8.97 2.89
C TRP A 7 -3.83 8.14 3.83
N PRO A 8 -4.84 8.70 4.52
CA PRO A 8 -5.34 10.06 4.38
C PRO A 8 -4.56 11.11 5.19
N GLY A 9 -3.54 10.73 5.95
CA GLY A 9 -2.86 11.64 6.88
C GLY A 9 -2.21 12.86 6.23
N GLY A 10 -1.71 12.75 4.99
CA GLY A 10 -1.02 13.84 4.30
C GLY A 10 0.20 14.34 5.09
N LYS A 11 0.83 13.47 5.90
CA LYS A 11 1.94 13.84 6.79
C LYS A 11 3.29 13.74 6.08
N ARG A 12 3.28 13.41 4.79
CA ARG A 12 4.43 13.33 3.88
C ARG A 12 4.06 13.99 2.54
N LYS A 13 4.30 13.37 1.38
CA LYS A 13 4.04 13.94 0.04
C LYS A 13 2.57 13.84 -0.40
N GLY A 14 1.80 12.89 0.14
CA GLY A 14 0.41 12.68 -0.25
C GLY A 14 -0.49 13.89 0.07
N LYS A 15 -1.47 14.18 -0.79
CA LYS A 15 -2.42 15.30 -0.60
C LYS A 15 -3.21 15.25 0.72
N GLY A 16 -3.39 14.05 1.28
CA GLY A 16 -4.18 13.82 2.49
C GLY A 16 -5.68 14.07 2.31
N SER A 17 -6.43 13.85 3.39
CA SER A 17 -7.85 14.14 3.50
C SER A 17 -8.19 14.42 4.97
N PRO A 18 -8.48 15.67 5.36
CA PRO A 18 -8.77 16.01 6.76
C PRO A 18 -9.95 15.23 7.33
N ARG A 19 -11.00 15.00 6.52
CA ARG A 19 -12.16 14.20 6.91
C ARG A 19 -11.76 12.76 7.20
N ASP A 20 -11.02 12.12 6.30
CA ASP A 20 -10.65 10.72 6.47
C ASP A 20 -9.56 10.54 7.53
N TRP A 21 -8.72 11.55 7.76
CA TRP A 21 -7.79 11.57 8.89
C TRP A 21 -8.53 11.56 10.25
N GLN A 22 -9.61 12.34 10.38
CA GLN A 22 -10.46 12.26 11.57
C GLN A 22 -11.05 10.86 11.76
N LEU A 23 -11.46 10.21 10.67
CA LEU A 23 -11.92 8.81 10.73
C LEU A 23 -10.79 7.85 11.15
N VAL A 24 -9.53 8.07 10.76
CA VAL A 24 -8.41 7.28 11.27
C VAL A 24 -8.32 7.41 12.80
N LEU A 25 -8.33 8.64 13.33
CA LEU A 25 -8.26 8.87 14.78
C LEU A 25 -9.42 8.18 15.50
N GLU A 26 -10.66 8.38 15.02
CA GLU A 26 -11.87 7.79 15.62
C GLU A 26 -11.87 6.26 15.58
N ARG A 27 -11.61 5.67 14.40
CA ARG A 27 -11.77 4.22 14.18
C ARG A 27 -10.65 3.39 14.79
N TYR A 28 -9.45 3.96 14.89
CA TYR A 28 -8.32 3.31 15.56
C TYR A 28 -8.26 3.66 17.06
N GLY A 29 -9.06 4.63 17.52
CA GLY A 29 -9.13 5.03 18.93
C GLY A 29 -7.98 5.91 19.40
N PHE A 30 -7.26 6.55 18.48
CA PHE A 30 -6.14 7.44 18.82
C PHE A 30 -6.64 8.74 19.44
N GLN A 31 -6.01 9.15 20.54
CA GLN A 31 -6.39 10.37 21.26
C GLN A 31 -5.91 11.64 20.55
N ASN A 32 -4.87 11.53 19.73
CA ASN A 32 -4.27 12.66 19.02
C ASN A 32 -3.43 12.19 17.81
N ASP A 33 -3.02 13.16 16.99
CA ASP A 33 -2.15 12.94 15.83
C ASP A 33 -0.83 12.25 16.19
N ALA A 34 -0.23 12.55 17.35
CA ALA A 34 1.07 11.98 17.72
C ALA A 34 0.97 10.47 17.96
N GLU A 35 -0.11 10.00 18.58
CA GLU A 35 -0.38 8.57 18.76
C GLU A 35 -0.57 7.86 17.42
N ALA A 36 -1.36 8.45 16.51
CA ALA A 36 -1.55 7.91 15.18
C ALA A 36 -0.24 7.87 14.37
N LEU A 37 0.59 8.91 14.48
CA LEU A 37 1.90 8.99 13.84
C LEU A 37 2.90 7.97 14.41
N ALA A 38 2.78 7.63 15.70
CA ALA A 38 3.60 6.62 16.36
C ALA A 38 3.16 5.17 16.05
N TYR A 39 1.96 4.97 15.52
CA TYR A 39 1.43 3.65 15.22
C TYR A 39 2.29 2.87 14.22
N ASP A 40 2.67 1.64 14.58
CA ASP A 40 3.66 0.80 13.89
C ASP A 40 3.04 -0.49 13.33
N LYS A 41 1.71 -0.49 13.11
CA LYS A 41 0.99 -1.66 12.60
C LYS A 41 0.26 -1.38 11.29
N ASN A 42 0.72 -0.39 10.51
CA ASN A 42 0.25 -0.22 9.15
C ASN A 42 0.59 -1.46 8.30
N PRO A 43 -0.08 -1.68 7.15
CA PRO A 43 0.29 -2.74 6.22
C PRO A 43 1.80 -2.77 5.88
N VAL A 44 2.46 -1.62 5.73
CA VAL A 44 3.92 -1.53 5.52
C VAL A 44 4.76 -2.03 6.70
N ASP A 45 4.19 -2.10 7.91
CA ASP A 45 4.87 -2.50 9.14
C ASP A 45 4.61 -3.98 9.50
N ASN A 46 3.50 -4.56 9.04
CA ASN A 46 3.03 -5.91 9.39
C ASN A 46 3.29 -6.98 8.31
N LEU A 47 4.44 -6.91 7.64
CA LEU A 47 4.76 -7.76 6.49
C LEU A 47 5.38 -9.12 6.83
N ALA A 48 6.04 -9.24 7.98
CA ALA A 48 6.80 -10.44 8.36
C ALA A 48 5.95 -11.73 8.40
N PRO A 49 4.70 -11.74 8.91
CA PRO A 49 3.86 -12.93 8.88
C PRO A 49 3.59 -13.44 7.46
N LEU A 50 3.34 -12.52 6.50
CA LEU A 50 3.09 -12.87 5.11
C LEU A 50 4.35 -13.45 4.44
N ALA A 51 5.51 -12.85 4.69
CA ALA A 51 6.79 -13.33 4.17
C ALA A 51 7.12 -14.73 4.70
N LYS A 52 6.93 -14.95 6.01
CA LYS A 52 7.12 -16.27 6.64
C LYS A 52 6.21 -17.35 6.05
N ALA A 53 4.98 -16.98 5.70
CA ALA A 53 4.02 -17.89 5.06
C ALA A 53 4.24 -18.05 3.55
N GLY A 54 5.22 -17.36 2.95
CA GLY A 54 5.50 -17.45 1.52
C GLY A 54 4.42 -16.86 0.63
N VAL A 55 3.62 -15.91 1.14
CA VAL A 55 2.48 -15.34 0.40
C VAL A 55 2.98 -14.46 -0.76
N PRO A 56 2.72 -14.79 -2.02
CA PRO A 56 3.13 -13.92 -3.12
C PRO A 56 2.23 -12.67 -3.17
N LEU A 57 2.84 -11.49 -3.33
CA LEU A 57 2.11 -10.22 -3.46
C LEU A 57 2.17 -9.67 -4.89
N LEU A 58 1.10 -8.99 -5.30
CA LEU A 58 1.03 -8.22 -6.55
C LEU A 58 0.52 -6.81 -6.24
N HIS A 59 1.19 -5.79 -6.75
CA HIS A 59 0.75 -4.39 -6.64
C HIS A 59 0.65 -3.74 -8.01
N VAL A 60 -0.53 -3.20 -8.34
CA VAL A 60 -0.76 -2.33 -9.49
C VAL A 60 -0.92 -0.89 -9.01
N TYR A 61 -0.17 0.04 -9.59
CA TYR A 61 -0.17 1.45 -9.14
C TYR A 61 0.11 2.42 -10.29
N GLY A 62 -0.39 3.65 -10.18
CA GLY A 62 0.04 4.77 -11.00
C GLY A 62 1.33 5.37 -10.45
N ASP A 63 2.35 5.57 -11.28
CA ASP A 63 3.63 6.13 -10.82
C ASP A 63 3.61 7.66 -10.68
N ALA A 64 2.55 8.31 -11.18
CA ALA A 64 2.27 9.73 -11.00
C ALA A 64 1.15 9.99 -9.96
N ASP A 65 0.74 8.98 -9.18
CA ASP A 65 -0.31 9.14 -8.15
C ASP A 65 0.13 10.12 -7.06
N SER A 66 -0.50 11.30 -7.04
CA SER A 66 -0.28 12.36 -6.04
C SER A 66 -1.18 12.24 -4.81
N VAL A 67 -2.21 11.38 -4.84
CA VAL A 67 -3.12 11.13 -3.72
C VAL A 67 -2.53 10.07 -2.80
N VAL A 68 -2.04 8.97 -3.38
CA VAL A 68 -1.38 7.86 -2.70
C VAL A 68 0.02 7.65 -3.32
N PRO A 69 1.02 8.48 -2.98
CA PRO A 69 2.35 8.39 -3.57
C PRO A 69 2.93 6.98 -3.49
N TRP A 70 3.37 6.46 -4.63
CA TRP A 70 3.78 5.07 -4.74
C TRP A 70 5.02 4.79 -3.90
N ASP A 71 5.95 5.73 -3.81
CA ASP A 71 7.21 5.61 -3.06
C ASP A 71 6.96 5.57 -1.54
N GLU A 72 5.89 6.19 -1.07
CA GLU A 72 5.47 6.15 0.34
C GLU A 72 4.69 4.90 0.74
N ASN A 73 4.16 4.18 -0.26
CA ASN A 73 3.26 3.05 -0.10
C ASN A 73 3.83 1.79 -0.79
N THR A 74 3.55 1.60 -2.08
CA THR A 74 3.95 0.42 -2.86
C THR A 74 5.45 0.17 -2.86
N GLY A 75 6.26 1.21 -3.09
CA GLY A 75 7.72 1.11 -3.11
C GLY A 75 8.28 0.69 -1.76
N LEU A 76 7.91 1.43 -0.70
CA LEU A 76 8.28 1.10 0.68
C LEU A 76 7.87 -0.32 1.07
N LEU A 77 6.64 -0.73 0.74
CA LEU A 77 6.15 -2.09 0.99
C LEU A 77 7.00 -3.12 0.26
N ALA A 78 7.28 -2.90 -1.03
CA ALA A 78 8.02 -3.84 -1.85
C ALA A 78 9.45 -4.04 -1.35
N ASP A 79 10.14 -2.96 -0.97
CA ASP A 79 11.49 -3.01 -0.45
C ASP A 79 11.55 -3.78 0.87
N ARG A 80 10.67 -3.45 1.82
CA ARG A 80 10.57 -4.16 3.10
C ARG A 80 10.20 -5.63 2.90
N TYR A 81 9.26 -5.92 1.99
CA TYR A 81 8.82 -7.29 1.76
C TYR A 81 9.94 -8.18 1.19
N ARG A 82 10.71 -7.64 0.24
CA ARG A 82 11.89 -8.33 -0.33
C ARG A 82 12.98 -8.56 0.73
N GLN A 83 13.24 -7.58 1.60
CA GLN A 83 14.20 -7.73 2.71
C GLN A 83 13.81 -8.86 3.68
N LEU A 84 12.52 -9.13 3.83
CA LEU A 84 11.98 -10.23 4.63
C LEU A 84 11.97 -11.59 3.88
N GLY A 85 12.49 -11.65 2.65
CA GLY A 85 12.47 -12.84 1.80
C GLY A 85 11.15 -13.08 1.06
N GLY A 86 10.21 -12.13 1.12
CA GLY A 86 8.94 -12.19 0.42
C GLY A 86 9.06 -11.89 -1.08
N THR A 87 8.13 -12.45 -1.87
CA THR A 87 8.06 -12.20 -3.32
C THR A 87 6.94 -11.23 -3.66
N ILE A 88 7.27 -10.15 -4.37
CA ILE A 88 6.29 -9.16 -4.83
C ILE A 88 6.51 -8.79 -6.29
N GLN A 89 5.45 -8.89 -7.08
CA GLN A 89 5.36 -8.39 -8.45
C GLN A 89 4.77 -6.98 -8.45
N LEU A 90 5.38 -6.06 -9.20
CA LEU A 90 4.95 -4.69 -9.34
C LEU A 90 4.54 -4.41 -10.79
N ILE A 91 3.39 -3.78 -10.97
CA ILE A 91 2.91 -3.28 -12.27
C ILE A 91 2.68 -1.78 -12.14
N ALA A 92 3.65 -1.01 -12.61
CA ALA A 92 3.54 0.44 -12.71
C ALA A 92 2.72 0.83 -13.95
N LYS A 93 1.87 1.84 -13.81
CA LYS A 93 1.14 2.48 -14.91
C LYS A 93 1.78 3.85 -15.17
N PRO A 94 2.60 3.99 -16.22
CA PRO A 94 3.39 5.20 -16.45
C PRO A 94 2.55 6.45 -16.69
N GLY A 95 2.84 7.51 -15.95
CA GLY A 95 2.14 8.80 -16.04
C GLY A 95 0.71 8.79 -15.50
N VAL A 96 0.24 7.68 -14.92
CA VAL A 96 -1.13 7.55 -14.43
C VAL A 96 -1.22 8.02 -12.98
N GLU A 97 -2.21 8.86 -12.67
CA GLU A 97 -2.53 9.28 -11.31
C GLU A 97 -3.30 8.17 -10.55
N HIS A 98 -4.09 8.53 -9.54
CA HIS A 98 -4.84 7.57 -8.71
C HIS A 98 -5.89 6.76 -9.48
N HIS A 99 -6.53 7.43 -10.44
CA HIS A 99 -7.54 6.84 -11.32
C HIS A 99 -7.01 6.81 -12.76
N PRO A 100 -7.43 5.82 -13.57
CA PRO A 100 -8.37 4.74 -13.24
C PRO A 100 -7.80 3.70 -12.26
N HIS A 101 -8.66 2.96 -11.56
CA HIS A 101 -8.23 1.80 -10.77
C HIS A 101 -8.06 0.58 -11.67
N GLY A 102 -6.94 -0.14 -11.51
CA GLY A 102 -6.66 -1.35 -12.28
C GLY A 102 -5.99 -1.12 -13.63
N LEU A 103 -5.93 -2.19 -14.41
CA LEU A 103 -5.39 -2.27 -15.77
C LEU A 103 -6.55 -2.38 -16.76
N ASP A 104 -6.35 -1.88 -17.98
CA ASP A 104 -7.32 -2.11 -19.06
C ASP A 104 -7.42 -3.60 -19.42
N ASP A 105 -6.27 -4.28 -19.44
CA ASP A 105 -6.19 -5.73 -19.54
C ASP A 105 -5.96 -6.36 -18.15
N PRO A 106 -6.93 -7.09 -17.58
CA PRO A 106 -6.78 -7.74 -16.29
C PRO A 106 -5.95 -9.02 -16.34
N SER A 107 -5.58 -9.52 -17.52
CA SER A 107 -4.89 -10.81 -17.69
C SER A 107 -3.65 -10.98 -16.79
N PRO A 108 -2.75 -9.97 -16.63
CA PRO A 108 -1.60 -10.11 -15.74
C PRO A 108 -1.96 -10.38 -14.27
N ILE A 109 -3.10 -9.86 -13.81
CA ILE A 109 -3.60 -10.08 -12.44
C ILE A 109 -4.20 -11.49 -12.34
N VAL A 110 -5.01 -11.89 -13.33
CA VAL A 110 -5.65 -13.21 -13.36
C VAL A 110 -4.61 -14.32 -13.43
N GLU A 111 -3.59 -14.17 -14.28
CA GLU A 111 -2.49 -15.11 -14.41
C GLU A 111 -1.62 -15.18 -13.15
N PHE A 112 -1.39 -14.05 -12.47
CA PHE A 112 -0.72 -14.05 -11.18
C PHE A 112 -1.49 -14.89 -10.16
N ILE A 113 -2.79 -14.67 -10.03
CA ILE A 113 -3.65 -15.43 -9.11
C ILE A 113 -3.64 -16.92 -9.50
N ALA A 114 -3.86 -17.26 -10.77
CA ALA A 114 -3.91 -18.64 -11.23
C ALA A 114 -2.62 -19.41 -10.93
N ARG A 115 -1.45 -18.78 -11.14
CA ARG A 115 -0.13 -19.36 -10.84
C ARG A 115 0.10 -19.64 -9.35
N HIS A 116 -0.55 -18.88 -8.47
CA HIS A 116 -0.33 -18.93 -7.02
C HIS A 116 -1.49 -19.51 -6.21
N ALA A 117 -2.64 -19.78 -6.85
CA ALA A 117 -3.82 -20.39 -6.22
C ALA A 117 -3.79 -21.93 -6.23
N SER A 118 -2.88 -22.53 -7.01
CA SER A 118 -2.77 -23.98 -7.14
C SER A 118 -1.83 -24.52 -6.06
N GLY A 119 -2.41 -24.88 -4.92
CA GLY A 119 -1.79 -25.65 -3.83
C GLY A 119 -2.53 -26.96 -3.59
#